data_AF-A0A1A7QCA8-F1
#
_entry.id   AF-A0A1A7QCA8-F1
#
_cell.length_a   1.000
_cell.length_b   1.000
_cell.length_c   1.000
_cell.angle_alpha   90.00
_cell.angle_beta   90.00
_cell.angle_gamma   90.00
#
_symmetry.space_group_name_H-M   'P 1'
#
loop_
_entity.id
_entity.type
_entity.pdbx_description
1 polymer ?
#
loop_
_entity_poly.entity_id
_entity_poly.type
_entity_poly.pdbx_seq_one_letter_code
_entity_poly.pdbx_strand_id
1 'polypeptide(L)'
;MTRTSLDHHNCSFARTVDIIGDRWSLMILRDAFYGVRRFSEFKRRLGVTQGILSSRLAQMVKRGLLDKHLLDDTSSREEYRLTASGRAMFPIVVAIMQWGDDHIHSTDGPPIRLFDKGSQQVLDALTVCVGGEPLALQNVGFEPGPNASSATISEFEKVARKAL
;
A
#
# COMPACT_ATOMS: atom_id res chain seq x y z
N MET A 1 18.83 4.90 -11.27
CA MET A 1 17.66 4.90 -12.17
C MET A 1 16.61 5.84 -11.61
N THR A 2 16.34 6.94 -12.31
CA THR A 2 15.21 7.83 -11.99
C THR A 2 13.94 7.11 -12.39
N ARG A 3 12.99 6.97 -11.47
CA ARG A 3 11.72 6.30 -11.78
C ARG A 3 10.84 7.22 -12.62
N THR A 4 10.31 6.72 -13.72
CA THR A 4 9.29 7.42 -14.51
C THR A 4 8.04 7.63 -13.66
N SER A 5 7.54 8.87 -13.60
CA SER A 5 6.34 9.20 -12.84
C SER A 5 5.09 8.71 -13.55
N LEU A 6 4.18 8.06 -12.82
CA LEU A 6 2.86 7.65 -13.34
C LEU A 6 1.73 8.63 -12.97
N ASP A 7 2.04 9.78 -12.37
CA ASP A 7 1.04 10.74 -11.89
C ASP A 7 0.16 11.33 -13.01
N HIS A 8 0.64 11.29 -14.25
CA HIS A 8 -0.04 11.78 -15.44
C HIS A 8 -1.09 10.80 -16.01
N HIS A 9 -1.14 9.56 -15.54
CA HIS A 9 -2.16 8.61 -15.98
C HIS A 9 -3.52 8.96 -15.34
N ASN A 10 -4.58 8.97 -16.14
CA ASN A 10 -5.96 9.01 -15.66
C ASN A 10 -6.39 7.61 -15.15
N CYS A 11 -5.62 7.08 -14.20
CA CYS A 11 -5.81 5.78 -13.57
C CYS A 11 -5.35 5.86 -12.12
N SER A 12 -6.27 5.73 -11.17
CA SER A 12 -5.96 5.82 -9.73
C SER A 12 -4.96 4.75 -9.30
N PHE A 13 -5.05 3.54 -9.86
CA PHE A 13 -4.10 2.47 -9.60
C PHE A 13 -2.66 2.86 -9.97
N ALA A 14 -2.46 3.38 -11.20
CA ALA A 14 -1.14 3.81 -11.66
C ALA A 14 -0.57 4.92 -10.77
N ARG A 15 -1.41 5.89 -10.37
CA ARG A 15 -1.01 6.98 -9.46
C ARG A 15 -0.68 6.49 -8.05
N THR A 16 -1.39 5.48 -7.54
CA THR A 16 -1.07 4.84 -6.26
C THR A 16 0.24 4.06 -6.32
N VAL A 17 0.49 3.31 -7.40
CA VAL A 17 1.76 2.61 -7.64
C VAL A 17 2.92 3.60 -7.80
N ASP A 18 2.67 4.82 -8.31
CA ASP A 18 3.66 5.89 -8.23
C ASP A 18 4.04 6.22 -6.77
N ILE A 19 3.12 6.12 -5.82
CA ILE A 19 3.45 6.47 -4.43
C ILE A 19 4.13 5.31 -3.71
N ILE A 20 3.59 4.10 -3.83
CA ILE A 20 4.00 2.95 -3.00
C ILE A 20 4.70 1.83 -3.77
N GLY A 21 4.77 1.87 -5.10
CA GLY A 21 5.19 0.75 -5.95
C GLY A 21 6.69 0.44 -5.94
N ASP A 22 7.49 1.08 -5.08
CA ASP A 22 8.88 0.68 -4.90
C ASP A 22 9.05 -0.17 -3.62
N ARG A 23 10.00 -1.11 -3.69
CA ARG A 23 10.27 -2.09 -2.62
C ARG A 23 10.31 -1.45 -1.23
N TRP A 24 10.99 -0.32 -1.08
CA TRP A 24 11.24 0.25 0.24
C TRP A 24 10.02 1.00 0.81
N SER A 25 9.18 1.59 -0.04
CA SER A 25 7.95 2.24 0.43
C SER A 25 6.98 1.24 1.07
N LEU A 26 6.79 0.06 0.45
CA LEU A 26 5.98 -1.01 1.05
C LEU A 26 6.59 -1.54 2.35
N MET A 27 7.92 -1.69 2.39
CA MET A 27 8.61 -2.11 3.60
C MET A 27 8.47 -1.12 4.77
N ILE A 28 8.58 0.18 4.48
CA ILE A 28 8.36 1.25 5.47
C ILE A 28 6.91 1.23 5.93
N LEU A 29 5.95 1.09 5.01
CA LEU A 29 4.53 1.06 5.34
C LEU A 29 4.20 -0.12 6.27
N ARG A 30 4.70 -1.33 5.98
CA ARG A 30 4.56 -2.50 6.86
C ARG A 30 5.10 -2.22 8.26
N ASP A 31 6.33 -1.73 8.35
CA ASP A 31 6.96 -1.44 9.64
C ASP A 31 6.23 -0.32 10.41
N ALA A 32 5.66 0.66 9.72
CA ALA A 32 4.84 1.70 10.34
C ALA A 32 3.55 1.12 10.96
N PHE A 33 2.92 0.12 10.33
CA PHE A 33 1.79 -0.62 10.92
C PHE A 33 2.21 -1.45 12.14
N TYR A 34 3.46 -1.89 12.22
CA TYR A 34 4.04 -2.50 13.43
C TYR A 34 4.37 -1.48 14.53
N GLY A 35 4.12 -0.20 14.29
CA GLY A 35 4.37 0.87 15.26
C GLY A 35 5.78 1.45 15.22
N VAL A 36 6.60 1.08 14.22
CA VAL A 36 7.90 1.71 14.01
C VAL A 36 7.69 3.17 13.61
N ARG A 37 8.32 4.08 14.35
CA ARG A 37 8.15 5.53 14.14
C ARG A 37 9.47 6.27 13.93
N ARG A 38 10.61 5.68 14.30
CA ARG A 38 11.90 6.38 14.33
C ARG A 38 12.76 6.02 13.14
N PHE A 39 13.47 7.01 12.60
CA PHE A 39 14.39 6.82 11.47
C PHE A 39 15.41 5.71 11.71
N SER A 40 16.06 5.72 12.88
CA SER A 40 17.07 4.75 13.25
C SER A 40 16.52 3.32 13.32
N GLU A 41 15.26 3.16 13.73
CA GLU A 41 14.60 1.87 13.79
C GLU A 41 14.24 1.35 12.40
N PHE A 42 13.67 2.19 11.52
CA PHE A 42 13.47 1.83 10.11
C PHE A 42 14.80 1.42 9.46
N LYS A 43 15.86 2.20 9.66
CA LYS A 43 17.19 1.90 9.11
C LYS A 43 17.70 0.54 9.58
N ARG A 44 17.61 0.27 10.89
CA ARG A 44 18.04 -1.00 11.50
C ARG A 44 17.25 -2.18 10.95
N ARG A 45 15.92 -2.06 10.83
CA ARG A 45 15.05 -3.15 10.40
C ARG A 45 15.15 -3.45 8.91
N LEU A 46 15.33 -2.41 8.08
CA LEU A 46 15.33 -2.55 6.63
C LEU A 46 16.72 -2.75 6.03
N GLY A 47 17.79 -2.42 6.75
CA GLY A 47 19.17 -2.57 6.27
C GLY A 47 19.52 -1.66 5.09
N VAL A 48 18.74 -0.60 4.87
CA VAL A 48 18.90 0.33 3.74
C VAL A 48 19.89 1.46 4.06
N THR A 49 20.44 2.07 3.00
CA THR A 49 21.25 3.28 3.15
C THR A 49 20.42 4.45 3.66
N GLN A 50 21.06 5.38 4.37
CA GLN A 50 20.40 6.57 4.91
C GLN A 50 19.75 7.42 3.81
N GLY A 51 20.43 7.63 2.68
CA GLY A 51 19.89 8.42 1.57
C GLY A 51 18.62 7.83 0.98
N ILE A 52 18.56 6.49 0.81
CA ILE A 52 17.36 5.81 0.32
C ILE A 52 16.21 5.97 1.32
N LEU A 53 16.46 5.70 2.60
CA LEU A 53 15.42 5.81 3.63
C LEU A 53 14.89 7.24 3.76
N SER A 54 15.78 8.23 3.84
CA SER A 54 15.41 9.65 3.93
C SER A 54 14.58 10.07 2.72
N SER A 55 14.97 9.66 1.51
CA SER A 55 14.23 9.95 0.28
C SER A 55 12.81 9.37 0.32
N ARG A 56 12.66 8.12 0.78
CA ARG A 56 11.35 7.45 0.83
C ARG A 56 10.43 8.01 1.90
N LEU A 57 10.94 8.22 3.12
CA LEU A 57 10.17 8.87 4.18
C LEU A 57 9.72 10.27 3.77
N ALA A 58 10.59 11.06 3.15
CA ALA A 58 10.23 12.39 2.64
C ALA A 58 9.14 12.33 1.56
N GLN A 59 9.20 11.35 0.64
CA GLN A 59 8.15 11.17 -0.37
C GLN A 59 6.81 10.74 0.25
N MET A 60 6.82 9.80 1.20
CA MET A 60 5.61 9.37 1.90
C MET A 60 4.99 10.51 2.72
N VAL A 61 5.81 11.38 3.32
CA VAL A 61 5.32 12.59 3.99
C VAL A 61 4.72 13.57 2.98
N LYS A 62 5.44 13.86 1.88
CA LYS A 62 4.95 14.74 0.82
C LYS A 62 3.62 14.28 0.21
N ARG A 63 3.43 12.96 0.08
CA ARG A 63 2.20 12.34 -0.45
C ARG A 63 1.12 12.12 0.63
N GLY A 64 1.37 12.56 1.87
CA GLY A 64 0.39 12.54 2.95
C GLY A 64 0.11 11.16 3.54
N LEU A 65 1.01 10.18 3.38
CA LEU A 65 0.90 8.86 4.03
C LEU A 65 1.46 8.87 5.46
N LEU A 66 2.48 9.69 5.70
CA LEU A 66 3.11 9.86 7.00
C LEU A 66 3.12 11.34 7.39
N ASP A 67 2.94 11.64 8.66
CA ASP A 67 3.26 12.94 9.24
C ASP A 67 4.58 12.85 10.00
N LYS A 68 5.36 13.92 9.90
CA LYS A 68 6.63 14.08 10.61
C LYS A 68 6.41 14.95 11.84
N HIS A 69 6.52 14.35 13.02
CA HIS A 69 6.35 15.02 14.31
C HIS A 69 7.67 15.16 15.05
N LEU A 70 7.91 16.33 15.64
CA LEU A 70 8.92 16.47 16.69
C LEU A 70 8.32 15.98 18.00
N LEU A 71 9.07 15.17 18.74
CA LEU A 71 8.62 14.67 20.05
C LEU A 71 8.38 15.84 21.01
N ASP A 72 9.34 16.76 21.11
CA ASP A 72 9.30 17.96 21.97
C ASP A 72 10.13 19.09 21.32
N ASP A 73 9.86 20.36 21.64
CA ASP A 73 10.56 21.54 21.07
C ASP A 73 12.09 21.54 21.30
N THR A 74 12.57 20.80 22.31
CA THR A 74 14.00 20.68 22.66
C THR A 74 14.64 19.41 22.12
N SER A 75 13.84 18.51 21.54
CA SER A 75 14.28 17.21 21.06
C SER A 75 14.42 17.23 19.53
N SER A 76 15.63 16.95 19.03
CA SER A 76 15.85 16.65 17.61
C SER A 76 15.28 15.30 17.17
N ARG A 77 14.54 14.60 18.04
CA ARG A 77 13.97 13.28 17.77
C ARG A 77 12.66 13.43 17.00
N GLU A 78 12.72 13.03 15.75
CA GLU A 78 11.62 13.05 14.81
C GLU A 78 10.93 11.67 14.77
N GLU A 79 9.60 11.68 14.75
CA GLU A 79 8.76 10.51 14.52
C GLU A 79 7.99 10.63 13.21
N TYR A 80 7.85 9.50 12.53
CA TYR A 80 7.01 9.33 11.35
C TYR A 80 5.77 8.55 11.77
N ARG A 81 4.59 9.16 11.63
CA ARG A 81 3.32 8.57 12.07
C ARG A 81 2.37 8.44 10.89
N LEU A 82 1.64 7.33 10.80
CA LEU A 82 0.61 7.16 9.76
C LEU A 82 -0.45 8.26 9.89
N THR A 83 -0.75 8.92 8.78
CA THR A 83 -1.90 9.83 8.67
C THR A 83 -3.20 9.04 8.54
N ALA A 84 -4.34 9.72 8.39
CA ALA A 84 -5.60 9.05 8.02
C ALA A 84 -5.47 8.31 6.67
N SER A 85 -4.85 8.94 5.67
CA SER A 85 -4.57 8.33 4.36
C SER A 85 -3.62 7.13 4.47
N GLY A 86 -2.54 7.26 5.26
CA GLY A 86 -1.61 6.17 5.52
C GLY A 86 -2.28 4.96 6.19
N ARG A 87 -3.15 5.18 7.17
CA ARG A 87 -3.91 4.11 7.82
C ARG A 87 -4.88 3.42 6.86
N ALA A 88 -5.47 4.13 5.90
CA ALA A 88 -6.35 3.56 4.88
C ALA A 88 -5.64 2.58 3.94
N MET A 89 -4.30 2.53 3.94
CA MET A 89 -3.53 1.55 3.18
C MET A 89 -3.45 0.16 3.85
N PHE A 90 -4.01 -0.01 5.05
CA PHE A 90 -3.96 -1.28 5.78
C PHE A 90 -4.45 -2.49 4.96
N PRO A 91 -5.58 -2.42 4.22
CA PRO A 91 -6.04 -3.55 3.40
C PRO A 91 -5.03 -3.98 2.32
N ILE A 92 -4.25 -3.05 1.77
CA ILE A 92 -3.20 -3.36 0.79
C ILE A 92 -2.07 -4.16 1.45
N VAL A 93 -1.67 -3.77 2.67
CA VAL A 93 -0.65 -4.51 3.43
C VAL A 93 -1.13 -5.91 3.77
N VAL A 94 -2.39 -6.06 4.20
CA VAL A 94 -3.01 -7.38 4.47
C VAL A 94 -3.00 -8.24 3.21
N ALA A 95 -3.47 -7.71 2.08
CA ALA A 95 -3.54 -8.46 0.82
C ALA A 95 -2.16 -8.94 0.34
N ILE A 96 -1.12 -8.10 0.48
CA ILE A 96 0.26 -8.49 0.13
C ILE A 96 0.77 -9.60 1.05
N MET A 97 0.47 -9.53 2.35
CA MET A 97 0.89 -10.55 3.31
C MET A 97 0.20 -11.88 3.03
N GLN A 98 -1.14 -11.89 2.94
CA GLN A 98 -1.92 -13.11 2.68
C GLN A 98 -1.54 -13.75 1.34
N TRP A 99 -1.38 -12.97 0.27
CA TRP A 99 -0.92 -13.52 -1.01
C TRP A 99 0.48 -14.14 -0.92
N GLY A 100 1.40 -13.51 -0.16
CA GLY A 100 2.73 -14.05 0.08
C GLY A 100 2.70 -15.34 0.90
N ASP A 101 1.82 -15.41 1.89
CA ASP A 101 1.63 -16.58 2.75
C ASP A 101 1.07 -17.78 1.96
N ASP A 102 0.14 -17.53 1.01
CA ASP A 102 -0.50 -18.56 0.21
C ASP A 102 0.33 -19.04 -0.99
N HIS A 103 1.16 -18.16 -1.57
CA HIS A 103 1.82 -18.43 -2.86
C HIS A 103 3.35 -18.41 -2.85
N ILE A 104 3.99 -17.75 -1.87
CA ILE A 104 5.46 -17.72 -1.76
C ILE A 104 5.93 -18.66 -0.64
N HIS A 105 5.24 -18.67 0.49
CA HIS A 105 5.57 -19.56 1.60
C HIS A 105 4.93 -20.94 1.40
N SER A 106 5.69 -22.00 1.72
CA SER A 106 5.23 -23.38 1.63
C SER A 106 5.28 -24.10 2.97
N THR A 107 4.26 -24.93 3.17
CA THR A 107 4.04 -26.00 4.18
C THR A 107 3.90 -25.64 5.66
N ASP A 108 4.60 -24.64 6.21
CA ASP A 108 4.61 -24.41 7.67
C ASP A 108 3.67 -23.29 8.15
N GLY A 109 2.90 -22.69 7.23
CA GLY A 109 1.97 -21.60 7.51
C GLY A 109 2.62 -20.20 7.52
N PRO A 110 1.83 -19.14 7.81
CA PRO A 110 2.29 -17.76 7.71
C PRO A 110 3.30 -17.41 8.83
N PRO A 111 4.44 -16.77 8.52
CA PRO A 111 5.42 -16.37 9.53
C PRO A 111 4.90 -15.26 10.45
N ILE A 112 3.85 -14.53 10.04
CA ILE A 112 3.21 -13.49 10.83
C ILE A 112 1.69 -13.67 10.72
N ARG A 113 1.02 -13.96 11.83
CA ARG A 113 -0.45 -13.99 11.88
C ARG A 113 -1.00 -12.62 12.27
N LEU A 114 -1.94 -12.12 11.48
CA LEU A 114 -2.72 -10.94 11.80
C LEU A 114 -3.93 -11.37 12.62
N PHE A 115 -4.19 -10.71 13.75
CA PHE A 115 -5.31 -11.04 14.62
C PHE A 115 -5.92 -9.77 15.22
N ASP A 116 -7.21 -9.84 15.54
CA ASP A 116 -7.89 -8.80 16.29
C ASP A 116 -7.48 -8.86 17.77
N LYS A 117 -7.00 -7.74 18.31
CA LYS A 117 -6.53 -7.67 19.69
C LYS A 117 -7.66 -7.85 20.71
N GLY A 118 -8.90 -7.52 20.36
CA GLY A 118 -10.04 -7.66 21.26
C GLY A 118 -10.47 -9.11 21.42
N SER A 119 -10.76 -9.77 20.29
CA SER A 119 -11.28 -11.15 20.25
C SER A 119 -10.19 -12.23 20.22
N GLN A 120 -8.93 -11.87 19.94
CA GLN A 120 -7.82 -12.79 19.67
C GLN A 120 -8.04 -13.70 18.44
N GLN A 121 -9.04 -13.41 17.61
CA GLN A 121 -9.30 -14.15 16.39
C GLN A 121 -8.34 -13.72 15.28
N VAL A 122 -7.85 -14.70 14.53
CA VAL A 122 -7.03 -14.46 13.33
C VAL A 122 -7.91 -13.79 12.27
N LEU A 123 -7.34 -12.84 11.54
CA LEU A 123 -8.02 -12.13 10.46
C LEU A 123 -8.33 -13.11 9.31
N ASP A 124 -9.57 -13.12 8.85
CA ASP A 124 -9.99 -13.90 7.69
C ASP A 124 -9.28 -13.46 6.40
N ALA A 125 -9.32 -14.33 5.39
CA ALA A 125 -8.83 -14.00 4.06
C ALA A 125 -9.59 -12.80 3.48
N LEU A 126 -8.85 -11.82 2.96
CA LEU A 126 -9.43 -10.63 2.36
C LEU A 126 -10.21 -11.04 1.11
N THR A 127 -11.50 -10.72 1.11
CA THR A 127 -12.43 -11.09 0.03
C THR A 127 -13.03 -9.84 -0.59
N VAL A 128 -13.09 -9.79 -1.92
CA VAL A 128 -13.82 -8.74 -2.65
C VAL A 128 -15.29 -9.15 -2.70
N CYS A 129 -16.19 -8.29 -2.22
CA CYS A 129 -17.61 -8.62 -2.11
C CYS A 129 -18.53 -7.55 -2.75
N VAL A 130 -19.73 -7.95 -3.13
CA VAL A 130 -20.85 -7.07 -3.52
C VAL A 130 -22.06 -7.42 -2.65
N GLY A 131 -22.58 -6.46 -1.89
CA GLY A 131 -23.70 -6.70 -0.97
C GLY A 131 -23.40 -7.69 0.17
N GLY A 132 -22.12 -7.93 0.46
CA GLY A 132 -21.66 -8.92 1.45
C GLY A 132 -21.27 -10.27 0.85
N GLU A 133 -21.66 -10.55 -0.39
CA GLU A 133 -21.35 -11.83 -1.06
C GLU A 133 -20.02 -11.78 -1.81
N PRO A 134 -19.17 -12.82 -1.73
CA PRO A 134 -17.92 -12.91 -2.48
C PRO A 134 -18.12 -12.77 -4.00
N LEU A 135 -17.32 -11.92 -4.64
CA LEU A 135 -17.32 -11.71 -6.09
C LEU A 135 -16.15 -12.46 -6.73
N ALA A 136 -16.48 -13.45 -7.55
CA ALA A 136 -15.47 -14.17 -8.33
C ALA A 136 -14.85 -13.28 -9.42
N LEU A 137 -13.55 -13.44 -9.70
CA LEU A 137 -12.81 -12.59 -10.66
C LEU A 137 -13.45 -12.55 -12.05
N GLN A 138 -13.96 -13.68 -12.55
CA GLN A 138 -14.62 -13.76 -13.86
C GLN A 138 -15.92 -12.96 -13.93
N ASN A 139 -16.50 -12.58 -12.79
CA ASN A 139 -17.71 -11.79 -12.69
C ASN A 139 -17.42 -10.30 -12.46
N VAL A 140 -16.14 -9.89 -12.45
CA VAL A 140 -15.74 -8.49 -12.29
C VAL A 140 -15.82 -7.78 -13.64
N GLY A 141 -16.71 -6.80 -13.74
CA GLY A 141 -16.76 -5.85 -14.86
C GLY A 141 -15.92 -4.60 -14.59
N PHE A 142 -15.42 -3.97 -15.65
CA PHE A 142 -14.76 -2.67 -15.58
C PHE A 142 -15.41 -1.71 -16.57
N GLU A 143 -15.73 -0.50 -16.12
CA GLU A 143 -16.28 0.57 -16.95
C GLU A 143 -15.62 1.92 -16.62
N PRO A 144 -15.60 2.87 -17.56
CA PRO A 144 -15.12 4.22 -17.28
C PRO A 144 -15.95 4.90 -16.18
N GLY A 145 -15.28 5.40 -15.15
CA GLY A 145 -15.93 6.19 -14.10
C GLY A 145 -16.20 7.64 -14.52
N PRO A 146 -16.87 8.44 -13.65
CA PRO A 146 -17.27 9.82 -13.96
C PRO A 146 -16.12 10.78 -14.32
N ASN A 147 -14.89 10.46 -13.91
CA ASN A 147 -13.69 11.27 -14.16
C ASN A 147 -12.76 10.63 -15.21
N ALA A 148 -13.27 9.69 -16.01
CA ALA A 148 -12.51 9.09 -17.09
C ALA A 148 -12.29 10.12 -18.21
N SER A 149 -11.02 10.29 -18.62
CA SER A 149 -10.66 11.11 -19.77
C SER A 149 -11.15 10.47 -21.08
N SER A 150 -11.30 11.26 -22.14
CA SER A 150 -11.66 10.73 -23.47
C SER A 150 -10.70 9.64 -23.96
N ALA A 151 -9.41 9.76 -23.62
CA ALA A 151 -8.42 8.74 -23.91
C ALA A 151 -8.69 7.44 -23.14
N THR A 152 -8.97 7.54 -21.84
CA THR A 152 -9.33 6.37 -20.99
C THR A 152 -10.59 5.67 -21.52
N ILE A 153 -11.63 6.43 -21.85
CA ILE A 153 -12.88 5.89 -22.41
C ILE A 153 -12.59 5.13 -23.71
N SER A 154 -11.84 5.75 -24.64
CA SER A 154 -11.48 5.12 -25.91
C SER A 154 -10.70 3.81 -25.74
N GLU A 155 -9.78 3.74 -24.77
CA GLU A 155 -9.05 2.52 -24.47
C GLU A 155 -9.98 1.42 -23.93
N PHE A 156 -10.91 1.74 -23.02
CA PHE A 156 -11.88 0.78 -22.51
C PHE A 156 -12.79 0.22 -23.62
N GLU A 157 -13.28 1.06 -24.53
CA GLU A 157 -14.09 0.60 -25.66
C GLU A 157 -13.31 -0.33 -26.61
N LYS A 158 -11.99 -0.12 -26.76
CA LYS A 158 -11.14 -1.02 -27.56
C LYS A 158 -10.96 -2.37 -26.87
N VAL A 159 -10.77 -2.39 -25.55
CA VAL A 159 -10.62 -3.62 -24.76
C VAL A 159 -11.93 -4.41 -24.74
N ALA A 160 -13.06 -3.74 -24.49
CA ALA A 160 -14.38 -4.37 -24.50
C ALA A 160 -14.71 -5.04 -25.84
N ARG A 161 -14.36 -4.40 -26.98
CA ARG A 161 -14.54 -4.96 -28.32
C ARG A 161 -13.69 -6.20 -28.62
N LYS A 162 -12.57 -6.42 -27.90
CA LYS A 162 -11.71 -7.61 -28.05
C LYS A 162 -12.13 -8.80 -27.18
N ALA A 163 -13.01 -8.57 -26.22
CA ALA A 163 -13.54 -9.59 -25.32
C ALA A 163 -14.83 -10.25 -25.84
N LEU A 164 -15.35 -9.77 -26.98
CA LEU A 164 -16.45 -10.36 -27.77
C LEU A 164 -15.86 -11.17 -28.94
#